data_AF-A0A1V4IM84-F1
#
_entry.id   AF-A0A1V4IM84-F1
#
_cell.length_a   1.000
_cell.length_b   1.000
_cell.length_c   1.000
_cell.angle_alpha   90.00
_cell.angle_beta   90.00
_cell.angle_gamma   90.00
#
_symmetry.space_group_name_H-M   'P 1'
#
loop_
_entity.id
_entity.type
_entity.pdbx_description
1 polymer ?
#
loop_
_entity_poly.entity_id
_entity_poly.type
_entity_poly.pdbx_seq_one_letter_code
_entity_poly.pdbx_strand_id
1 'polypeptide(L)'
;MSSKPKQKILDSNDRISIYIEKMVIEPCPYVRNYYGCLIKGEMTMLFNCMKPRKLENKELRQQLKEFTLEELKQYDGANGKPAYIAVDGVVYDVSLTPSWGGGTHFSIYAGRDVTREFNSCHQGQASILESIPKIGILKS
;
A
#
# COMPACT_ATOMS: atom_id res chain seq x y z
N MET A 1 -28.24 -18.27 -14.15
CA MET A 1 -28.55 -16.82 -14.28
C MET A 1 -27.77 -16.03 -13.23
N SER A 2 -26.53 -15.62 -13.51
CA SER A 2 -25.73 -14.81 -12.57
C SER A 2 -25.10 -13.61 -13.29
N SER A 3 -25.87 -12.51 -13.35
CA SER A 3 -25.50 -11.19 -13.94
C SER A 3 -25.55 -10.05 -12.90
N LYS A 4 -25.93 -10.37 -11.65
CA LYS A 4 -26.44 -9.40 -10.67
C LYS A 4 -25.47 -8.28 -10.23
N PRO A 5 -24.14 -8.47 -10.08
CA PRO A 5 -23.26 -7.41 -9.57
C PRO A 5 -22.94 -6.31 -10.59
N LYS A 6 -22.75 -6.68 -11.86
CA LYS A 6 -22.36 -5.72 -12.93
C LYS A 6 -23.51 -4.79 -13.28
N GLN A 7 -24.72 -5.35 -13.41
CA GLN A 7 -25.90 -4.55 -13.70
C GLN A 7 -26.17 -3.52 -12.60
N LYS A 8 -26.06 -3.93 -11.34
CA LYS A 8 -26.26 -3.04 -10.19
C LYS A 8 -25.29 -1.85 -10.17
N ILE A 9 -24.04 -2.06 -10.61
CA ILE A 9 -23.02 -1.00 -10.71
C ILE A 9 -23.39 -0.02 -11.84
N LEU A 10 -23.79 -0.55 -13.00
CA LEU A 10 -24.24 0.28 -14.13
C LEU A 10 -25.46 1.12 -13.75
N ASP A 11 -26.46 0.50 -13.13
CA ASP A 11 -27.68 1.20 -12.70
C ASP A 11 -27.37 2.30 -11.67
N SER A 12 -26.42 2.08 -10.76
CA SER A 12 -25.98 3.09 -9.79
C SER A 12 -25.21 4.24 -10.45
N ASN A 13 -24.37 3.95 -11.44
CA ASN A 13 -23.67 4.99 -12.21
C ASN A 13 -24.63 5.86 -13.01
N ASP A 14 -25.62 5.26 -13.67
CA ASP A 14 -26.63 5.99 -14.43
C ASP A 14 -27.45 6.92 -13.53
N ARG A 15 -27.83 6.45 -12.34
CA ARG A 15 -28.52 7.28 -11.33
C ARG A 15 -27.67 8.45 -10.85
N ILE A 16 -26.38 8.23 -10.58
CA ILE A 16 -25.46 9.30 -10.18
C ILE A 16 -25.38 10.38 -11.26
N SER A 17 -25.23 10.01 -12.53
CA SER A 17 -25.19 10.96 -13.65
C SER A 17 -26.45 11.83 -13.69
N ILE A 18 -27.62 11.20 -13.57
CA ILE A 18 -28.92 11.92 -13.52
C ILE A 18 -28.98 12.86 -12.31
N TYR A 19 -28.51 12.44 -11.14
CA TYR A 19 -28.53 13.29 -9.94
C TYR A 19 -27.57 14.47 -10.04
N ILE A 20 -26.40 14.30 -10.66
CA ILE A 20 -25.45 15.38 -10.92
C ILE A 20 -26.07 16.40 -11.86
N GLU A 21 -26.65 15.97 -12.98
CA GLU A 21 -27.33 16.86 -13.91
C GLU A 21 -28.42 17.68 -13.21
N LYS A 22 -29.29 17.02 -12.43
CA LYS A 22 -30.36 17.68 -11.67
C LYS A 22 -29.83 18.63 -10.59
N MET A 23 -28.70 18.31 -9.96
CA MET A 23 -28.07 19.17 -8.97
C MET A 23 -27.45 20.42 -9.61
N VAL A 24 -26.83 20.29 -10.78
CA VAL A 24 -26.14 21.39 -11.47
C VAL A 24 -27.13 22.43 -12.00
N ILE A 25 -28.27 22.00 -12.51
CA ILE A 25 -29.28 22.90 -13.10
C ILE A 25 -30.18 23.59 -12.05
N GLU A 26 -30.14 23.14 -10.79
CA GLU A 26 -31.11 23.52 -9.77
C GLU A 26 -30.67 24.75 -8.96
N PRO A 27 -31.39 25.88 -9.00
CA PRO A 27 -31.03 27.06 -8.23
C PRO A 27 -31.33 26.91 -6.73
N CYS A 28 -32.28 26.06 -6.32
CA CYS A 28 -32.66 25.90 -4.92
C CYS A 28 -31.59 25.13 -4.11
N PRO A 29 -31.01 25.73 -3.05
CA PRO A 29 -29.99 25.05 -2.24
C PRO A 29 -30.50 23.78 -1.54
N TYR A 30 -31.78 23.75 -1.15
CA TYR A 30 -32.39 22.58 -0.52
C TYR A 30 -32.44 21.39 -1.47
N VAL A 31 -32.84 21.64 -2.71
CA VAL A 31 -32.96 20.59 -3.73
C VAL A 31 -31.57 20.13 -4.20
N ARG A 32 -30.58 21.04 -4.27
CA ARG A 32 -29.17 20.65 -4.46
C ARG A 32 -28.66 19.74 -3.36
N ASN A 33 -28.92 20.06 -2.09
CA ASN A 33 -28.52 19.22 -0.97
C ASN A 33 -29.19 17.84 -1.02
N TYR A 34 -30.47 17.78 -1.41
CA TYR A 34 -31.19 16.52 -1.61
C TYR A 34 -30.49 15.61 -2.64
N TYR A 35 -30.16 16.14 -3.83
CA TYR A 35 -29.42 15.36 -4.84
C TYR A 35 -28.01 15.02 -4.38
N GLY A 36 -27.34 15.91 -3.63
CA GLY A 36 -26.06 15.61 -2.98
C GLY A 36 -26.13 14.41 -2.03
N CYS A 37 -27.20 14.30 -1.23
CA CYS A 37 -27.44 13.14 -0.38
C CYS A 37 -27.67 11.85 -1.18
N LEU A 38 -28.42 11.91 -2.28
CA LEU A 38 -28.66 10.75 -3.16
C LEU A 38 -27.36 10.27 -3.83
N ILE A 39 -26.56 11.20 -4.34
CA ILE A 39 -25.23 10.89 -4.92
C ILE A 39 -24.35 10.21 -3.88
N LYS A 40 -24.28 10.76 -2.65
CA LYS A 40 -23.50 10.16 -1.56
C LYS A 40 -23.95 8.74 -1.23
N GLY A 41 -25.26 8.48 -1.26
CA GLY A 41 -25.84 7.15 -1.06
C GLY A 41 -25.41 6.15 -2.14
N GLU A 42 -25.55 6.52 -3.41
CA GLU A 42 -25.12 5.67 -4.54
C GLU A 42 -23.60 5.46 -4.56
N MET A 43 -22.80 6.49 -4.25
CA MET A 43 -21.34 6.36 -4.11
C MET A 43 -20.95 5.37 -3.01
N THR A 44 -21.68 5.37 -1.89
CA THR A 44 -21.47 4.41 -0.80
C THR A 44 -21.81 2.99 -1.26
N MET A 45 -22.90 2.81 -1.99
CA MET A 45 -23.29 1.53 -2.59
C MET A 45 -22.25 1.02 -3.58
N LEU A 46 -21.74 1.89 -4.44
CA LEU A 46 -20.67 1.62 -5.39
C LEU A 46 -19.38 1.20 -4.69
N PHE A 47 -18.95 1.93 -3.65
CA PHE A 47 -17.78 1.56 -2.85
C PHE A 47 -17.95 0.19 -2.17
N ASN A 48 -19.16 -0.13 -1.72
CA ASN A 48 -19.48 -1.44 -1.12
C ASN A 48 -19.62 -2.58 -2.13
N CYS A 49 -20.06 -2.32 -3.36
CA CYS A 49 -20.13 -3.32 -4.43
C CYS A 49 -18.78 -3.55 -5.09
N MET A 50 -18.02 -2.47 -5.25
CA MET A 50 -16.65 -2.46 -5.73
C MET A 50 -15.67 -2.50 -4.56
N LYS A 51 -16.01 -3.16 -3.43
CA LYS A 51 -15.08 -3.29 -2.29
C LYS A 51 -13.71 -3.49 -2.90
N PRO A 52 -12.71 -2.63 -2.62
CA PRO A 52 -11.39 -2.95 -3.06
C PRO A 52 -11.19 -4.36 -2.55
N ARG A 53 -10.92 -5.30 -3.47
CA ARG A 53 -10.28 -6.54 -3.06
C ARG A 53 -9.24 -6.03 -2.07
N LYS A 54 -9.21 -6.54 -0.83
CA LYS A 54 -7.95 -6.49 -0.08
C LYS A 54 -6.92 -6.75 -1.17
N LEU A 55 -5.93 -5.87 -1.34
CA LEU A 55 -4.71 -6.32 -2.00
C LEU A 55 -4.15 -7.39 -1.08
N GLU A 56 -4.82 -8.54 -1.04
CA GLU A 56 -4.35 -9.80 -0.61
C GLU A 56 -3.47 -10.16 -1.79
N ASN A 57 -2.27 -9.60 -1.70
CA ASN A 57 -1.23 -9.63 -2.68
C ASN A 57 -0.82 -11.09 -2.88
N LYS A 58 -1.64 -11.80 -3.66
CA LYS A 58 -1.33 -13.13 -4.14
C LYS A 58 -0.11 -13.09 -5.07
N GLU A 59 0.22 -11.90 -5.60
CA GLU A 59 1.39 -11.60 -6.42
C GLU A 59 2.62 -11.10 -5.62
N LEU A 60 2.50 -10.56 -4.38
CA LEU A 60 3.67 -10.33 -3.49
C LEU A 60 4.19 -11.63 -2.84
N ARG A 61 3.59 -12.78 -3.17
CA ARG A 61 4.34 -14.03 -3.17
C ARG A 61 5.30 -14.08 -4.37
N GLN A 62 5.98 -12.96 -4.68
CA GLN A 62 7.38 -13.07 -5.10
C GLN A 62 7.99 -14.02 -4.08
N GLN A 63 8.48 -15.16 -4.55
CA GLN A 63 9.12 -16.15 -3.71
C GLN A 63 10.08 -15.40 -2.78
N LEU A 64 9.80 -15.43 -1.47
CA LEU A 64 10.68 -14.81 -0.47
C LEU A 64 12.07 -15.35 -0.76
N LYS A 65 12.93 -14.47 -1.28
CA LYS A 65 14.25 -14.87 -1.74
C LYS A 65 15.09 -15.17 -0.49
N GLU A 66 15.84 -16.26 -0.53
CA GLU A 66 16.91 -16.46 0.43
C GLU A 66 18.08 -15.57 0.01
N PHE A 67 18.58 -14.78 0.95
CA PHE A 67 19.78 -13.96 0.78
C PHE A 67 20.89 -14.51 1.65
N THR A 68 22.10 -14.59 1.13
CA THR A 68 23.30 -14.61 1.97
C THR A 68 23.70 -13.19 2.37
N LEU A 69 24.60 -13.05 3.35
CA LEU A 69 25.18 -11.75 3.70
C LEU A 69 25.91 -11.11 2.50
N GLU A 70 26.59 -11.91 1.68
CA GLU A 70 27.32 -11.46 0.49
C GLU A 70 26.37 -10.95 -0.59
N GLU A 71 25.25 -11.63 -0.78
CA GLU A 71 24.20 -11.17 -1.70
C GLU A 71 23.53 -9.91 -1.17
N LEU A 72 23.19 -9.86 0.12
CA LEU A 72 22.57 -8.70 0.75
C LEU A 72 23.43 -7.44 0.59
N LYS A 73 24.77 -7.55 0.74
CA LYS A 73 25.73 -6.45 0.53
C LYS A 73 25.65 -5.81 -0.85
N GLN A 74 25.11 -6.49 -1.86
CA GLN A 74 24.97 -5.92 -3.21
C GLN A 74 23.82 -4.92 -3.31
N TYR A 75 22.96 -4.83 -2.30
CA TYR A 75 21.75 -4.01 -2.27
C TYR A 75 21.89 -2.88 -1.25
N ASP A 76 22.89 -2.03 -1.48
CA ASP A 76 23.26 -0.91 -0.62
C ASP A 76 22.64 0.44 -1.05
N GLY A 77 21.82 0.45 -2.11
CA GLY A 77 21.26 1.67 -2.68
C GLY A 77 22.19 2.41 -3.65
N ALA A 78 23.42 1.94 -3.87
CA ALA A 78 24.39 2.59 -4.76
C ALA A 78 24.19 2.19 -6.22
N ASN A 79 24.66 3.03 -7.14
CA ASN A 79 24.69 2.75 -8.59
C ASN A 79 23.31 2.35 -9.18
N GLY A 80 22.22 2.91 -8.62
CA GLY A 80 20.86 2.60 -9.06
C GLY A 80 20.33 1.23 -8.60
N LYS A 81 21.08 0.51 -7.76
CA LYS A 81 20.58 -0.70 -7.10
C LYS A 81 19.63 -0.33 -5.95
N PRO A 82 18.70 -1.22 -5.57
CA PRO A 82 17.84 -0.97 -4.43
C PRO A 82 18.61 -1.10 -3.11
N ALA A 83 18.04 -0.57 -2.03
CA ALA A 83 18.58 -0.58 -0.68
C ALA A 83 17.80 -1.56 0.20
N TYR A 84 18.46 -2.62 0.66
CA TYR A 84 17.85 -3.67 1.49
C TYR A 84 18.51 -3.78 2.86
N ILE A 85 17.77 -4.19 3.88
CA ILE A 85 18.31 -4.48 5.21
C ILE A 85 17.75 -5.80 5.72
N ALA A 86 18.49 -6.49 6.60
CA ALA A 86 17.95 -7.59 7.37
C ALA A 86 17.71 -7.18 8.84
N VAL A 87 16.57 -7.58 9.38
CA VAL A 87 16.23 -7.48 10.81
C VAL A 87 15.59 -8.79 11.25
N ASP A 88 16.15 -9.42 12.29
CA ASP A 88 15.72 -10.71 12.83
C ASP A 88 15.53 -11.78 11.74
N GLY A 89 16.48 -11.84 10.79
CA GLY A 89 16.48 -12.81 9.70
C GLY A 89 15.48 -12.52 8.57
N VAL A 90 14.74 -11.42 8.60
CA VAL A 90 13.84 -11.00 7.52
C VAL A 90 14.49 -9.87 6.73
N VAL A 91 14.45 -9.96 5.40
CA VAL A 91 14.98 -8.93 4.51
C VAL A 91 13.88 -7.99 4.05
N TYR A 92 14.11 -6.70 4.23
CA TYR A 92 13.18 -5.59 3.95
C TYR A 92 13.72 -4.69 2.84
N ASP A 93 12.83 -4.23 1.96
CA ASP A 93 13.16 -3.22 0.95
C ASP A 93 12.91 -1.81 1.51
N VAL A 94 13.99 -1.08 1.76
CA VAL A 94 13.95 0.30 2.29
C VAL A 94 14.22 1.35 1.22
N SER A 95 14.24 0.98 -0.06
CA SER A 95 14.58 1.89 -1.18
C SER A 95 13.66 3.10 -1.26
N LEU A 96 12.39 2.94 -0.87
CA LEU A 96 11.37 3.99 -0.87
C LEU A 96 11.07 4.54 0.53
N THR A 97 11.87 4.16 1.53
CA THR A 97 11.70 4.65 2.90
C THR A 97 12.49 5.95 3.07
N PRO A 98 11.85 7.11 3.36
CA PRO A 98 12.54 8.40 3.41
C PRO A 98 13.70 8.47 4.42
N SER A 99 13.60 7.73 5.52
CA SER A 99 14.67 7.68 6.54
C SER A 99 15.94 6.96 6.08
N TRP A 100 15.87 6.22 4.96
CA TRP A 100 16.97 5.49 4.33
C TRP A 100 17.50 6.19 3.05
N GLY A 101 17.25 7.50 2.92
CA GLY A 101 17.72 8.30 1.79
C GLY A 101 19.22 8.11 1.52
N GLY A 102 19.57 7.82 0.26
CA GLY A 102 20.95 7.53 -0.14
C GLY A 102 21.50 6.18 0.35
N GLY A 103 20.63 5.26 0.80
CA GLY A 103 21.04 3.94 1.28
C GLY A 103 21.61 3.95 2.71
N THR A 104 21.34 5.01 3.49
CA THR A 104 21.91 5.17 4.83
C THR A 104 20.89 5.67 5.85
N HIS A 105 21.07 5.29 7.11
CA HIS A 105 20.27 5.75 8.24
C HIS A 105 21.15 5.86 9.49
N PHE A 106 21.41 7.07 9.99
CA PHE A 106 22.26 7.31 11.18
C PHE A 106 23.61 6.54 11.18
N SER A 107 24.38 6.65 10.10
CA SER A 107 25.66 5.94 9.90
C SER A 107 25.56 4.40 9.74
N ILE A 108 24.34 3.88 9.67
CA ILE A 108 24.06 2.51 9.25
C ILE A 108 23.87 2.52 7.73
N TYR A 109 24.40 1.50 7.06
CA TYR A 109 24.33 1.37 5.62
C TYR A 109 23.42 0.21 5.25
N ALA A 110 22.67 0.37 4.16
CA ALA A 110 21.93 -0.71 3.54
C ALA A 110 22.89 -1.80 3.03
N GLY A 111 22.34 -2.96 2.72
CA GLY A 111 23.06 -4.18 2.38
C GLY A 111 23.63 -4.93 3.58
N ARG A 112 23.04 -4.77 4.78
CA ARG A 112 23.53 -5.37 6.03
C ARG A 112 22.40 -5.95 6.87
N ASP A 113 22.77 -6.87 7.75
CA ASP A 113 21.96 -7.21 8.92
C ASP A 113 22.16 -6.11 9.97
N VAL A 114 21.06 -5.43 10.32
CA VAL A 114 21.02 -4.29 11.24
C VAL A 114 20.20 -4.62 12.48
N THR A 115 20.02 -5.91 12.78
CA THR A 115 19.21 -6.40 13.90
C THR A 115 19.66 -5.79 15.23
N ARG A 116 20.97 -5.70 15.46
CA ARG A 116 21.52 -5.18 16.71
C ARG A 116 21.21 -3.70 16.88
N GLU A 117 21.41 -2.92 15.83
CA GLU A 117 21.17 -1.48 15.79
C GLU A 117 19.68 -1.19 15.93
N PHE A 118 18.83 -1.94 15.22
CA PHE A 118 17.38 -1.84 15.34
C PHE A 118 16.91 -2.12 16.77
N ASN A 119 17.40 -3.19 17.39
CA ASN A 119 17.05 -3.53 18.78
C ASN A 119 17.56 -2.49 19.77
N SER A 120 18.75 -1.91 19.55
CA SER A 120 19.29 -0.87 20.43
C SER A 120 18.52 0.47 20.33
N CYS A 121 18.11 0.88 19.14
CA CYS A 121 17.46 2.18 18.93
C CYS A 121 15.93 2.14 19.08
N HIS A 122 15.32 1.04 18.67
CA HIS A 122 13.87 0.89 18.60
C HIS A 122 13.32 -0.16 19.56
N GLN A 123 14.17 -0.75 20.41
CA GLN A 123 13.76 -1.78 21.39
C GLN A 123 13.04 -2.98 20.74
N GLY A 124 13.37 -3.28 19.48
CA GLY A 124 12.75 -4.37 18.72
C GLY A 124 11.29 -4.09 18.32
N GLN A 125 10.85 -2.84 18.29
CA GLN A 125 9.46 -2.48 18.00
C GLN A 125 9.07 -2.80 16.54
N ALA A 126 8.52 -4.00 16.33
CA ALA A 126 8.18 -4.55 15.01
C ALA A 126 7.19 -3.69 14.19
N SER A 127 6.35 -2.86 14.85
CA SER A 127 5.39 -1.99 14.16
C SER A 127 6.06 -0.98 13.21
N ILE A 128 7.33 -0.64 13.45
CA ILE A 128 8.12 0.22 12.56
C ILE A 128 8.35 -0.46 11.20
N LEU A 129 8.44 -1.79 11.19
CA LEU A 129 8.73 -2.60 10.00
C LEU A 129 7.46 -3.05 9.26
N GLU A 130 6.26 -2.89 9.85
CA GLU A 130 5.00 -3.38 9.27
C GLU A 130 4.65 -2.73 7.93
N SER A 131 5.02 -1.46 7.76
CA SER A 131 4.79 -0.71 6.54
C SER A 131 5.87 -0.92 5.46
N ILE A 132 6.96 -1.62 5.79
CA ILE A 132 8.10 -1.82 4.90
C ILE A 132 7.93 -3.17 4.18
N PRO A 133 8.10 -3.23 2.84
CA PRO A 133 7.97 -4.47 2.09
C PRO A 133 8.96 -5.55 2.55
N LYS A 134 8.44 -6.75 2.86
CA LYS A 134 9.24 -7.96 3.12
C LYS A 134 9.53 -8.66 1.80
N ILE A 135 10.80 -8.85 1.48
CA ILE A 135 11.24 -9.39 0.18
C ILE A 135 11.98 -10.72 0.29
N GLY A 136 12.35 -11.14 1.49
CA GLY A 136 13.08 -12.39 1.67
C GLY A 136 13.45 -12.70 3.11
N ILE A 137 14.31 -13.69 3.25
CA ILE A 137 14.91 -14.12 4.51
C ILE A 137 16.43 -14.15 4.38
N LEU A 138 17.12 -13.84 5.47
CA LEU A 138 18.57 -13.96 5.55
C LEU A 138 18.91 -15.39 5.97
N LYS A 139 19.67 -16.08 5.13
CA LYS A 139 20.16 -17.43 5.40
C LYS A 139 21.33 -17.36 6.39
N SER A 140 21.20 -18.11 7.48
CA SER A 140 22.26 -18.34 8.47
C SER A 140 23.46 -19.08 7.90
#